data_AF-A0A6A2YTZ1-F1
#
_entry.id   AF-A0A6A2YTZ1-F1
#
_cell.length_a   1.000
_cell.length_b   1.000
_cell.length_c   1.000
_cell.angle_alpha   90.00
_cell.angle_beta   90.00
_cell.angle_gamma   90.00
#
_symmetry.space_group_name_H-M   'P 1'
#
loop_
_entity.id
_entity.type
_entity.pdbx_description
1 polymer ?
#
loop_
_entity_poly.entity_id
_entity_poly.type
_entity_poly.pdbx_seq_one_letter_code
_entity_poly.pdbx_strand_id
1 'polypeptide(L)'
;METTNVSADMETGEQLCDAARNGDVTKAKSLIASGADVSFFDRDGLTPLMNAAKLGHTDVVKALLEAGAPWNALSPSNHSAGDFSMDAGHQEAFEVLLNAGIQAELILGTIARKAKKNGDSEGDYLEDRVTFSEDKLMDSDSKAVMMAWEKPLMEAHAKAVCSGGGNILNVGFGMGLVDTAIQQYGPATHTIVEAHPEVYERMIRTGWGKKNNVKIIFGRWQDVLSQLESL
;
A
#
# COMPACT_ATOMS: atom_id res chain seq x y z
N MET A 1 -8.41 -21.38 -41.59
CA MET A 1 -8.42 -19.99 -42.09
C MET A 1 -8.79 -19.13 -40.89
N GLU A 2 -7.82 -18.53 -40.22
CA GLU A 2 -8.05 -17.74 -38.99
C GLU A 2 -6.94 -16.71 -38.78
N THR A 3 -6.41 -16.14 -39.87
CA THR A 3 -5.27 -15.20 -39.84
C THR A 3 -5.65 -13.76 -40.22
N THR A 4 -6.94 -13.46 -40.40
CA THR A 4 -7.40 -12.15 -40.91
C THR A 4 -7.92 -11.19 -39.84
N ASN A 5 -8.08 -11.62 -38.58
CA ASN A 5 -8.69 -10.77 -37.54
C ASN A 5 -7.66 -9.99 -36.70
N VAL A 6 -6.51 -10.60 -36.39
CA VAL A 6 -5.48 -9.99 -35.52
C VAL A 6 -4.91 -8.69 -36.11
N SER A 7 -4.77 -8.59 -37.43
CA SER A 7 -4.25 -7.38 -38.08
C SER A 7 -5.24 -6.22 -38.06
N ALA A 8 -6.54 -6.50 -38.19
CA ALA A 8 -7.59 -5.50 -38.17
C ALA A 8 -7.82 -4.94 -36.75
N ASP A 9 -7.74 -5.82 -35.74
CA ASP A 9 -7.83 -5.41 -34.33
C ASP A 9 -6.63 -4.53 -33.93
N MET A 10 -5.41 -4.90 -34.37
CA MET A 10 -4.20 -4.09 -34.15
C MET A 10 -4.27 -2.73 -34.86
N GLU A 11 -4.79 -2.67 -36.09
CA GLU A 11 -4.97 -1.43 -36.83
C GLU A 11 -6.00 -0.51 -36.17
N THR A 12 -7.12 -1.08 -35.70
CA THR A 12 -8.19 -0.31 -35.04
C THR A 12 -7.73 0.23 -33.68
N GLY A 13 -6.95 -0.55 -32.92
CA GLY A 13 -6.34 -0.10 -31.67
C GLY A 13 -5.38 1.08 -31.88
N GLU A 14 -4.50 1.01 -32.88
CA GLU A 14 -3.59 2.11 -33.19
C GLU A 14 -4.36 3.37 -33.62
N GLN A 15 -5.44 3.22 -34.42
CA GLN A 15 -6.30 4.34 -34.80
C GLN A 15 -6.98 5.00 -33.59
N LEU A 16 -7.31 4.23 -32.54
CA LEU A 16 -7.86 4.75 -31.30
C LEU A 16 -6.80 5.51 -30.50
N CYS A 17 -5.56 5.00 -30.44
CA CYS A 17 -4.43 5.74 -29.86
C CYS A 17 -4.18 7.06 -30.60
N ASP A 18 -4.22 7.07 -31.94
CA ASP A 18 -4.10 8.29 -32.73
C ASP A 18 -5.22 9.29 -32.45
N ALA A 19 -6.47 8.84 -32.38
CA ALA A 19 -7.59 9.71 -32.01
C ALA A 19 -7.39 10.31 -30.61
N ALA A 20 -6.91 9.51 -29.66
CA ALA A 20 -6.61 9.94 -28.31
C ALA A 20 -5.47 10.96 -28.23
N ARG A 21 -4.37 10.75 -28.98
CA ARG A 21 -3.26 11.72 -29.06
C ARG A 21 -3.71 13.06 -29.64
N ASN A 22 -4.61 13.03 -30.61
CA ASN A 22 -5.11 14.23 -31.29
C ASN A 22 -6.28 14.92 -30.57
N GLY A 23 -6.81 14.33 -29.50
CA GLY A 23 -8.00 14.86 -28.81
C GLY A 23 -9.29 14.75 -29.61
N ASP A 24 -9.34 13.90 -30.64
CA ASP A 24 -10.51 13.73 -31.50
C ASP A 24 -11.55 12.82 -30.83
N VAL A 25 -12.34 13.42 -29.94
CA VAL A 25 -13.40 12.73 -29.19
C VAL A 25 -14.46 12.09 -30.10
N THR A 26 -14.73 12.68 -31.26
CA THR A 26 -15.74 12.16 -32.19
C THR A 26 -15.24 10.87 -32.83
N LYS A 27 -14.00 10.87 -33.32
CA LYS A 27 -13.37 9.67 -33.87
C LYS A 27 -13.16 8.61 -32.80
N ALA A 28 -12.71 8.99 -31.60
CA ALA A 28 -12.54 8.05 -30.48
C ALA A 28 -13.86 7.35 -30.16
N LYS A 29 -14.97 8.09 -29.98
CA LYS A 29 -16.30 7.51 -29.73
C LYS A 29 -16.78 6.61 -30.87
N SER A 30 -16.54 7.00 -32.12
CA SER A 30 -16.89 6.18 -33.30
C SER A 30 -16.13 4.85 -33.33
N LEU A 31 -14.82 4.88 -33.06
CA LEU A 31 -13.97 3.68 -33.00
C LEU A 31 -14.39 2.76 -31.86
N ILE A 32 -14.63 3.32 -30.67
CA ILE A 32 -15.14 2.58 -29.50
C ILE A 32 -16.48 1.90 -29.84
N ALA A 33 -17.41 2.64 -30.44
CA ALA A 33 -18.72 2.10 -30.85
C ALA A 33 -18.61 1.00 -31.92
N SER A 34 -17.52 0.99 -32.68
CA SER A 34 -17.20 -0.03 -33.69
C SER A 34 -16.46 -1.24 -33.10
N GLY A 35 -16.21 -1.26 -31.78
CA GLY A 35 -15.54 -2.36 -31.08
C GLY A 35 -14.03 -2.23 -30.92
N ALA A 36 -13.48 -1.02 -31.07
CA ALA A 36 -12.05 -0.79 -30.80
C ALA A 36 -11.68 -1.17 -29.35
N ASP A 37 -10.56 -1.86 -29.20
CA ASP A 37 -10.04 -2.25 -27.88
C ASP A 37 -9.47 -1.03 -27.13
N VAL A 38 -10.19 -0.59 -26.10
CA VAL A 38 -9.79 0.55 -25.23
C VAL A 38 -8.59 0.23 -24.32
N SER A 39 -8.22 -1.05 -24.21
CA SER A 39 -7.05 -1.52 -23.45
C SER A 39 -5.81 -1.75 -24.32
N PHE A 40 -5.89 -1.48 -25.62
CA PHE A 40 -4.79 -1.64 -26.56
C PHE A 40 -3.55 -0.85 -26.14
N PHE A 41 -2.37 -1.45 -26.31
CA PHE A 41 -1.08 -0.79 -26.12
C PHE A 41 -0.45 -0.49 -27.47
N ASP A 42 -0.12 0.77 -27.71
CA ASP A 42 0.62 1.20 -28.90
C ASP A 42 2.09 0.76 -28.87
N ARG A 43 2.84 1.14 -29.93
CA ARG A 43 4.27 0.83 -30.06
C ARG A 43 5.15 1.47 -28.98
N ASP A 44 4.69 2.54 -28.33
CA ASP A 44 5.38 3.20 -27.23
C ASP A 44 5.00 2.58 -25.87
N GLY A 45 4.12 1.58 -25.87
CA GLY A 45 3.62 0.93 -24.66
C GLY A 45 2.62 1.81 -23.90
N LEU A 46 1.90 2.69 -24.60
CA LEU A 46 0.86 3.53 -24.01
C LEU A 46 -0.53 3.10 -24.48
N THR A 47 -1.50 3.18 -23.57
CA THR A 47 -2.91 2.99 -23.91
C THR A 47 -3.51 4.27 -24.51
N PRO A 48 -4.68 4.20 -25.19
CA PRO A 48 -5.40 5.41 -25.58
C PRO A 48 -5.65 6.36 -24.40
N LEU A 49 -5.96 5.82 -23.22
CA LEU A 49 -6.22 6.62 -22.02
C LEU A 49 -4.96 7.36 -21.56
N MET A 50 -3.80 6.71 -21.56
CA MET A 50 -2.52 7.35 -21.24
C MET A 50 -2.17 8.45 -22.24
N ASN A 51 -2.35 8.20 -23.54
CA ASN A 51 -2.09 9.19 -24.59
C ASN A 51 -2.99 10.44 -24.42
N ALA A 52 -4.28 10.26 -24.18
CA ALA A 52 -5.21 11.37 -23.94
C ALA A 52 -4.86 12.14 -22.65
N ALA A 53 -4.53 11.43 -21.57
CA ALA A 53 -4.20 12.03 -20.28
C ALA A 53 -2.90 12.82 -20.31
N LYS A 54 -1.85 12.28 -20.94
CA LYS A 54 -0.54 12.93 -21.14
C LYS A 54 -0.63 14.26 -21.89
N LEU A 55 -1.64 14.41 -22.75
CA LEU A 55 -1.85 15.60 -23.58
C LEU A 55 -3.05 16.46 -23.12
N GLY A 56 -3.69 16.09 -22.01
CA GLY A 56 -4.76 16.87 -21.39
C GLY A 56 -6.10 16.85 -22.12
N HIS A 57 -6.35 15.84 -22.97
CA HIS A 57 -7.59 15.71 -23.75
C HIS A 57 -8.72 15.13 -22.91
N THR A 58 -9.22 15.94 -21.96
CA THR A 58 -10.18 15.51 -20.93
C THR A 58 -11.45 14.85 -21.49
N ASP A 59 -11.99 15.34 -22.61
CA ASP A 59 -13.20 14.75 -23.19
C ASP A 59 -12.97 13.35 -23.79
N VAL A 60 -11.76 13.09 -24.30
CA VAL A 60 -11.39 11.74 -24.72
C VAL A 60 -11.14 10.84 -23.51
N VAL A 61 -10.51 11.36 -22.45
CA VAL A 61 -10.35 10.64 -21.17
C VAL A 61 -11.72 10.17 -20.64
N LYS A 62 -12.71 11.07 -20.59
CA LYS A 62 -14.09 10.73 -20.18
C LYS A 62 -14.69 9.63 -21.06
N ALA A 63 -14.60 9.77 -22.38
CA ALA A 63 -15.17 8.80 -23.32
C ALA A 63 -14.53 7.41 -23.19
N LEU A 64 -13.21 7.34 -22.97
CA LEU A 64 -12.48 6.09 -22.77
C LEU A 64 -12.85 5.42 -21.44
N LEU A 65 -12.97 6.19 -20.35
CA LEU A 65 -13.40 5.66 -19.04
C LEU A 65 -14.85 5.16 -19.09
N GLU A 66 -15.76 5.89 -19.74
CA GLU A 66 -17.15 5.45 -19.97
C GLU A 66 -17.22 4.13 -20.76
N ALA A 67 -16.26 3.91 -21.65
CA ALA A 67 -16.11 2.67 -22.42
C ALA A 67 -15.38 1.55 -21.67
N GLY A 68 -14.97 1.76 -20.42
CA GLY A 68 -14.32 0.75 -19.58
C GLY A 68 -12.81 0.64 -19.78
N ALA A 69 -12.13 1.68 -20.29
CA ALA A 69 -10.68 1.71 -20.34
C ALA A 69 -10.08 1.51 -18.92
N PRO A 70 -9.05 0.65 -18.77
CA PRO A 70 -8.45 0.39 -17.46
C PRO A 70 -7.71 1.62 -16.95
N TRP A 71 -8.28 2.28 -15.94
CA TRP A 71 -7.73 3.50 -15.34
C TRP A 71 -6.37 3.27 -14.65
N ASN A 72 -6.11 2.04 -14.19
CA ASN A 72 -4.92 1.63 -13.45
C ASN A 72 -3.88 0.89 -14.31
N ALA A 73 -4.04 0.86 -15.65
CA ALA A 73 -3.01 0.31 -16.52
C ALA A 73 -1.69 1.08 -16.36
N LEU A 74 -0.56 0.39 -16.49
CA LEU A 74 0.78 0.96 -16.34
C LEU A 74 1.58 0.82 -17.62
N SER A 75 2.29 1.88 -17.97
CA SER A 75 3.27 1.89 -19.06
C SER A 75 4.55 1.11 -18.68
N PRO A 76 5.45 0.82 -19.62
CA PRO A 76 6.74 0.19 -19.32
C PRO A 76 7.62 0.95 -18.32
N SER A 77 7.39 2.26 -18.14
CA SER A 77 8.07 3.08 -17.14
C SER A 77 7.29 3.22 -15.83
N ASN A 78 6.29 2.35 -15.61
CA ASN A 78 5.48 2.28 -14.40
C ASN A 78 4.65 3.54 -14.10
N HIS A 79 4.19 4.23 -15.16
CA HIS A 79 3.28 5.37 -15.06
C HIS A 79 1.88 5.00 -15.54
N SER A 80 0.86 5.38 -14.78
CA SER A 80 -0.56 5.35 -15.13
C SER A 80 -0.96 6.59 -15.94
N ALA A 81 -2.19 6.58 -16.47
CA ALA A 81 -2.77 7.78 -17.08
C ALA A 81 -2.83 8.97 -16.08
N GLY A 82 -3.08 8.68 -14.80
CA GLY A 82 -3.08 9.69 -13.73
C GLY A 82 -1.71 10.36 -13.59
N ASP A 83 -0.64 9.58 -13.52
CA ASP A 83 0.73 10.09 -13.41
C ASP A 83 1.08 10.98 -14.61
N PHE A 84 0.78 10.53 -15.83
CA PHE A 84 1.03 11.34 -17.02
C PHE A 84 0.29 12.68 -17.03
N SER A 85 -0.98 12.70 -16.60
CA SER A 85 -1.73 13.96 -16.50
C SER A 85 -1.20 14.90 -15.42
N MET A 86 -0.75 14.35 -14.29
CA MET A 86 -0.17 15.12 -13.18
C MET A 86 1.18 15.71 -13.58
N ASP A 87 2.08 14.90 -14.14
CA ASP A 87 3.42 15.33 -14.56
C ASP A 87 3.37 16.40 -15.67
N ALA A 88 2.38 16.32 -16.56
CA ALA A 88 2.14 17.31 -17.61
C ALA A 88 1.35 18.55 -17.14
N GLY A 89 0.88 18.58 -15.89
CA GLY A 89 0.11 19.70 -15.33
C GLY A 89 -1.34 19.80 -15.81
N HIS A 90 -1.92 18.71 -16.33
CA HIS A 90 -3.29 18.63 -16.83
C HIS A 90 -4.29 18.31 -15.72
N GLN A 91 -4.53 19.29 -14.84
CA GLN A 91 -5.34 19.13 -13.63
C GLN A 91 -6.75 18.58 -13.88
N GLU A 92 -7.45 19.05 -14.92
CA GLU A 92 -8.83 18.58 -15.19
C GLU A 92 -8.87 17.09 -15.57
N ALA A 93 -7.93 16.65 -16.42
CA ALA A 93 -7.80 15.24 -16.79
C ALA A 93 -7.42 14.39 -15.56
N PHE A 94 -6.50 14.87 -14.72
CA PHE A 94 -6.13 14.23 -13.47
C PHE A 94 -7.33 14.07 -12.53
N GLU A 95 -8.14 15.10 -12.34
CA GLU A 95 -9.33 15.05 -11.48
C GLU A 95 -10.37 14.05 -11.98
N VAL A 96 -10.57 13.95 -13.30
CA VAL A 96 -11.45 12.92 -13.89
C VAL A 96 -10.93 11.52 -13.60
N LEU A 97 -9.62 11.28 -13.78
CA LEU A 97 -8.98 9.99 -13.52
C LEU A 97 -9.01 9.62 -12.03
N LEU A 98 -8.70 10.56 -11.14
CA LEU A 98 -8.75 10.38 -9.70
C LEU A 98 -10.17 9.99 -9.25
N ASN A 99 -11.19 10.69 -9.75
CA ASN A 99 -12.58 10.39 -9.42
C ASN A 99 -12.99 9.01 -9.92
N ALA A 100 -12.60 8.64 -11.15
CA ALA A 100 -12.87 7.31 -11.69
C ALA A 100 -12.17 6.20 -10.88
N GLY A 101 -10.90 6.39 -10.52
CA GLY A 101 -10.15 5.47 -9.68
C GLY A 101 -10.79 5.30 -8.30
N ILE A 102 -11.12 6.39 -7.61
CA ILE A 102 -11.79 6.35 -6.30
C ILE A 102 -13.13 5.60 -6.39
N GLN A 103 -13.94 5.88 -7.41
CA GLN A 103 -15.22 5.19 -7.60
C GLN A 103 -15.03 3.69 -7.84
N ALA A 104 -14.06 3.30 -8.68
CA ALA A 104 -13.74 1.90 -8.93
C ALA A 104 -13.29 1.19 -7.64
N GLU A 105 -12.37 1.77 -6.87
CA GLU A 105 -11.87 1.21 -5.61
C GLU A 105 -12.99 1.05 -4.56
N LEU A 106 -13.91 2.03 -4.46
CA LEU A 106 -15.07 1.92 -3.56
C LEU A 106 -16.01 0.78 -3.96
N ILE A 107 -16.23 0.58 -5.26
CA ILE A 107 -17.07 -0.50 -5.80
C ILE A 107 -16.37 -1.85 -5.57
N LEU A 108 -15.11 -1.98 -5.96
CA LEU A 108 -14.31 -3.20 -5.79
C LEU A 108 -14.24 -3.61 -4.32
N GLY A 109 -13.91 -2.68 -3.42
CA GLY A 109 -13.91 -2.95 -1.98
C GLY A 109 -15.30 -3.36 -1.46
N THR A 110 -16.39 -2.83 -2.01
CA THR A 110 -17.75 -3.25 -1.65
C THR A 110 -18.07 -4.67 -2.13
N ILE A 111 -17.69 -5.00 -3.38
CA ILE A 111 -17.83 -6.34 -3.94
C ILE A 111 -17.01 -7.33 -3.11
N ALA A 112 -15.74 -7.02 -2.81
CA ALA A 112 -14.86 -7.86 -2.00
C ALA A 112 -15.46 -8.14 -0.60
N ARG A 113 -15.97 -7.11 0.10
CA ARG A 113 -16.66 -7.29 1.39
C ARG A 113 -17.92 -8.17 1.28
N LYS A 114 -18.67 -8.05 0.18
CA LYS A 114 -19.88 -8.85 -0.05
C LYS A 114 -19.55 -10.31 -0.40
N ALA A 115 -18.51 -10.54 -1.20
CA ALA A 115 -18.01 -11.87 -1.52
C ALA A 115 -17.49 -12.59 -0.27
N LYS A 116 -16.70 -11.90 0.58
CA LYS A 116 -16.25 -12.41 1.89
C LYS A 116 -17.42 -12.78 2.82
N LYS A 117 -18.53 -12.03 2.76
CA LYS A 117 -19.75 -12.34 3.55
C LYS A 117 -20.51 -13.58 3.03
N ASN A 118 -20.34 -13.93 1.75
CA ASN A 118 -21.01 -15.06 1.10
C ASN A 118 -20.20 -16.37 1.08
N GLY A 119 -19.00 -16.39 1.67
CA GLY A 119 -18.22 -17.61 1.92
C GLY A 119 -17.22 -18.02 0.83
N ASP A 120 -17.07 -17.26 -0.25
CA ASP A 120 -16.01 -17.49 -1.24
C ASP A 120 -14.77 -16.69 -0.85
N SER A 121 -13.87 -17.33 -0.08
CA SER A 121 -12.57 -16.79 0.30
C SER A 121 -11.46 -17.57 -0.41
N GLU A 122 -10.96 -17.05 -1.53
CA GLU A 122 -9.52 -17.13 -1.81
C GLU A 122 -8.97 -15.73 -1.56
N GLY A 123 -8.34 -15.57 -0.39
CA GLY A 123 -7.96 -14.29 0.19
C GLY A 123 -6.76 -13.66 -0.52
N ASP A 124 -6.93 -12.44 -0.99
CA ASP A 124 -5.82 -11.51 -1.15
C ASP A 124 -5.43 -11.03 0.25
N TYR A 125 -4.24 -11.47 0.68
CA TYR A 125 -3.63 -11.19 1.99
C TYR A 125 -3.57 -9.70 2.32
N LEU A 126 -3.55 -8.82 1.31
CA LEU A 126 -3.47 -7.37 1.48
C LEU A 126 -4.83 -6.71 1.79
N GLU A 127 -5.94 -7.38 1.50
CA GLU A 127 -7.32 -6.89 1.67
C GLU A 127 -8.00 -7.44 2.94
N ASP A 128 -7.29 -8.25 3.72
CA ASP A 128 -7.81 -8.77 4.97
C ASP A 128 -7.82 -7.68 6.04
N ARG A 129 -9.02 -7.42 6.57
CA ARG A 129 -9.18 -6.54 7.71
C ARG A 129 -8.43 -7.18 8.86
N VAL A 130 -7.27 -6.62 9.16
CA VAL A 130 -6.48 -6.93 10.34
C VAL A 130 -7.38 -6.80 11.55
N THR A 131 -7.70 -7.93 12.17
CA THR A 131 -8.35 -7.95 13.46
C THR A 131 -7.27 -7.87 14.53
N PHE A 132 -7.40 -6.85 15.38
CA PHE A 132 -6.53 -6.67 16.52
C PHE A 132 -6.87 -7.73 17.56
N SER A 133 -5.89 -8.58 17.88
CA SER A 133 -5.92 -9.34 19.12
C SER A 133 -4.58 -9.18 19.80
N GLU A 134 -4.68 -8.94 21.11
CA GLU A 134 -3.73 -8.99 22.24
C GLU A 134 -2.21 -8.98 21.98
N ASP A 135 -1.69 -9.60 20.93
CA ASP A 135 -0.25 -9.71 20.67
C ASP A 135 0.20 -9.78 19.19
N LYS A 136 -0.72 -9.77 18.20
CA LYS A 136 -0.36 -9.98 16.78
C LYS A 136 -1.33 -9.29 15.82
N LEU A 137 -0.79 -8.59 14.82
CA LEU A 137 -1.46 -8.42 13.53
C LEU A 137 -1.60 -9.82 12.91
N MET A 138 -2.83 -10.26 12.65
CA MET A 138 -3.09 -11.55 12.00
C MET A 138 -3.88 -11.33 10.71
N ASP A 139 -3.56 -12.11 9.68
CA ASP A 139 -4.38 -12.21 8.46
C ASP A 139 -5.61 -13.10 8.69
N SER A 140 -6.47 -13.25 7.67
CA SER A 140 -7.68 -14.08 7.78
C SER A 140 -7.42 -15.57 8.05
N ASP A 141 -6.20 -16.03 7.81
CA ASP A 141 -5.73 -17.40 8.06
C ASP A 141 -5.15 -17.61 9.47
N SER A 142 -5.23 -16.60 10.35
CA SER A 142 -4.58 -16.59 11.67
C SER A 142 -3.05 -16.70 11.63
N LYS A 143 -2.42 -16.32 10.51
CA LYS A 143 -0.96 -16.23 10.41
C LYS A 143 -0.51 -14.87 10.94
N ALA A 144 0.57 -14.86 11.71
CA ALA A 144 1.14 -13.65 12.28
C ALA A 144 1.78 -12.79 11.18
N VAL A 145 1.23 -11.60 10.95
CA VAL A 145 1.74 -10.58 10.03
C VAL A 145 2.57 -9.59 10.85
N MET A 146 3.88 -9.79 11.00
CA MET A 146 4.73 -8.84 11.73
C MET A 146 6.03 -8.48 10.99
N MET A 147 6.26 -7.17 10.87
CA MET A 147 7.50 -6.41 11.11
C MET A 147 8.80 -6.78 10.36
N ALA A 148 8.78 -7.46 9.22
CA ALA A 148 10.03 -7.72 8.48
C ALA A 148 10.67 -6.41 7.95
N TRP A 149 9.85 -5.47 7.47
CA TRP A 149 10.33 -4.24 6.84
C TRP A 149 10.79 -3.16 7.83
N GLU A 150 10.30 -3.17 9.07
CA GLU A 150 10.67 -2.20 10.11
C GLU A 150 11.98 -2.55 10.81
N LYS A 151 12.38 -3.84 10.76
CA LYS A 151 13.56 -4.37 11.44
C LYS A 151 14.84 -3.54 11.20
N PRO A 152 15.19 -3.14 9.95
CA PRO A 152 16.39 -2.32 9.73
C PRO A 152 16.37 -0.97 10.46
N LEU A 153 15.20 -0.34 10.58
CA LEU A 153 15.04 0.94 11.28
C LEU A 153 15.17 0.75 12.81
N MET A 154 14.58 -0.32 13.34
CA MET A 154 14.70 -0.66 14.77
C MET A 154 16.15 -0.94 15.17
N GLU A 155 16.90 -1.67 14.35
CA GLU A 155 18.33 -1.94 14.57
C GLU A 155 19.17 -0.64 14.51
N ALA A 156 18.88 0.24 13.55
CA ALA A 156 19.53 1.55 13.46
C ALA A 156 19.22 2.44 14.67
N HIS A 157 17.97 2.44 15.14
CA HIS A 157 17.56 3.16 16.35
C HIS A 157 18.27 2.63 17.59
N ALA A 158 18.28 1.31 17.81
CA ALA A 158 18.99 0.67 18.90
C ALA A 158 20.48 1.05 18.92
N LYS A 159 21.14 1.02 17.75
CA LYS A 159 22.53 1.48 17.61
C LYS A 159 22.71 2.94 18.03
N ALA A 160 21.79 3.83 17.62
CA ALA A 160 21.87 5.25 17.94
C ALA A 160 21.74 5.50 19.44
N VAL A 161 20.73 4.91 20.09
CA VAL A 161 20.46 5.13 21.51
C VAL A 161 21.47 4.42 22.42
N CYS A 162 22.03 3.29 21.99
CA CYS A 162 23.03 2.55 22.77
C CYS A 162 24.49 2.98 22.54
N SER A 163 24.74 3.95 21.65
CA SER A 163 26.11 4.37 21.25
C SER A 163 27.00 4.85 22.41
N GLY A 164 26.43 5.19 23.56
CA GLY A 164 27.14 5.56 24.79
C GLY A 164 27.15 4.51 25.91
N GLY A 165 26.59 3.31 25.71
CA GLY A 165 26.53 2.24 26.73
C GLY A 165 25.72 2.59 28.00
N GLY A 166 24.94 3.67 27.96
CA GLY A 166 24.24 4.22 29.13
C GLY A 166 22.93 3.50 29.50
N ASN A 167 22.12 4.21 30.30
CA ASN A 167 20.80 3.77 30.73
C ASN A 167 19.77 4.03 29.61
N ILE A 168 19.10 2.99 29.15
CA ILE A 168 18.12 3.07 28.06
C ILE A 168 16.71 2.96 28.65
N LEU A 169 15.86 3.91 28.28
CA LEU A 169 14.43 3.87 28.56
C LEU A 169 13.69 3.62 27.24
N ASN A 170 12.96 2.52 27.16
CA ASN A 170 12.03 2.21 26.08
C ASN A 170 10.59 2.30 26.60
N VAL A 171 9.70 2.98 25.89
CA VAL A 171 8.30 3.18 26.27
C VAL A 171 7.40 2.72 25.14
N GLY A 172 6.51 1.77 25.41
CA GLY A 172 5.38 1.42 24.52
C GLY A 172 5.73 0.65 23.25
N PHE A 173 7.00 0.32 22.98
CA PHE A 173 7.38 -0.63 21.93
C PHE A 173 7.50 -2.05 22.48
N GLY A 174 6.45 -2.52 23.13
CA GLY A 174 6.33 -3.89 23.59
C GLY A 174 6.11 -4.85 22.45
N MET A 175 7.12 -5.67 22.19
CA MET A 175 7.06 -6.97 21.50
C MET A 175 8.47 -7.56 21.31
N GLY A 176 9.49 -6.94 21.90
CA GLY A 176 10.82 -7.53 21.97
C GLY A 176 11.70 -7.26 20.76
N LEU A 177 11.23 -6.67 19.66
CA LEU A 177 12.08 -6.43 18.47
C LEU A 177 13.10 -5.31 18.71
N VAL A 178 12.62 -4.11 19.03
CA VAL A 178 13.48 -2.99 19.47
C VAL A 178 14.23 -3.38 20.73
N ASP A 179 13.55 -4.03 21.69
CA ASP A 179 14.21 -4.44 22.93
C ASP A 179 15.35 -5.44 22.68
N THR A 180 15.16 -6.42 21.79
CA THR A 180 16.18 -7.40 21.43
C THR A 180 17.33 -6.72 20.71
N ALA A 181 17.04 -5.79 19.80
CA ALA A 181 18.07 -5.00 19.12
C ALA A 181 18.87 -4.16 20.13
N ILE A 182 18.22 -3.48 21.07
CA ILE A 182 18.87 -2.74 22.17
C ILE A 182 19.78 -3.67 22.97
N GLN A 183 19.30 -4.86 23.33
CA GLN A 183 20.06 -5.82 24.13
C GLN A 183 21.31 -6.37 23.42
N GLN A 184 21.36 -6.36 22.08
CA GLN A 184 22.57 -6.73 21.32
C GLN A 184 23.74 -5.75 21.55
N TYR A 185 23.43 -4.50 21.91
CA TYR A 185 24.44 -3.47 22.20
C TYR A 185 24.86 -3.41 23.68
N GLY A 186 24.31 -4.29 24.53
CA GLY A 186 24.73 -4.44 25.92
C GLY A 186 24.64 -3.15 26.76
N PRO A 187 23.47 -2.48 26.85
CA PRO A 187 23.33 -1.27 27.65
C PRO A 187 23.53 -1.55 29.15
N ALA A 188 24.01 -0.55 29.91
CA ALA A 188 24.19 -0.65 31.36
C ALA A 188 22.86 -0.99 32.07
N THR A 189 21.78 -0.29 31.69
CA THR A 189 20.42 -0.64 32.09
C THR A 189 19.47 -0.48 30.91
N HIS A 190 18.41 -1.29 30.90
CA HIS A 190 17.35 -1.24 29.92
C HIS A 190 16.00 -1.29 30.63
N THR A 191 15.42 -0.12 30.83
CA THR A 191 14.10 0.03 31.43
C THR A 191 13.05 0.06 30.35
N ILE A 192 12.06 -0.82 30.46
CA ILE A 192 10.96 -0.94 29.52
C ILE A 192 9.67 -0.60 30.25
N VAL A 193 8.97 0.43 29.80
CA VAL A 193 7.62 0.76 30.28
C VAL A 193 6.62 0.13 29.32
N GLU A 194 5.87 -0.85 29.82
CA GLU A 194 4.85 -1.58 29.06
C GLU A 194 3.46 -1.32 29.66
N ALA A 195 2.54 -0.80 28.84
CA ALA A 195 1.20 -0.45 29.27
C ALA A 195 0.16 -1.53 28.92
N HIS A 196 0.47 -2.42 27.98
CA HIS A 196 -0.41 -3.47 27.50
C HIS A 196 -0.31 -4.73 28.38
N PRO A 197 -1.40 -5.17 29.03
CA PRO A 197 -1.38 -6.30 29.97
C PRO A 197 -0.83 -7.60 29.38
N GLU A 198 -1.31 -8.05 28.22
CA GLU A 198 -0.82 -9.33 27.67
C GLU A 198 0.63 -9.26 27.20
N VAL A 199 1.06 -8.11 26.65
CA VAL A 199 2.45 -7.94 26.22
C VAL A 199 3.36 -7.99 27.44
N TYR A 200 2.99 -7.32 28.53
CA TYR A 200 3.72 -7.40 29.81
C TYR A 200 3.79 -8.84 30.33
N GLU A 201 2.65 -9.54 30.42
CA GLU A 201 2.60 -10.94 30.87
C GLU A 201 3.48 -11.85 30.00
N ARG A 202 3.45 -11.64 28.68
CA ARG A 202 4.27 -12.37 27.72
C ARG A 202 5.75 -12.08 27.92
N MET A 203 6.15 -10.84 28.17
CA MET A 203 7.55 -10.49 28.47
C MET A 203 8.04 -11.20 29.74
N ILE A 204 7.22 -11.22 30.80
CA ILE A 204 7.54 -11.96 32.03
C ILE A 204 7.66 -13.46 31.75
N ARG A 205 6.68 -14.05 31.05
CA ARG A 205 6.65 -15.48 30.69
C ARG A 205 7.85 -15.90 29.84
N THR A 206 8.29 -15.03 28.92
CA THR A 206 9.45 -15.28 28.04
C THR A 206 10.80 -14.94 28.70
N GLY A 207 10.79 -14.53 29.98
CA GLY A 207 11.99 -14.36 30.78
C GLY A 207 12.68 -13.00 30.63
N TRP A 208 12.04 -12.01 30.00
CA TRP A 208 12.61 -10.66 29.88
C TRP A 208 12.89 -10.02 31.24
N GLY A 209 11.96 -10.15 32.19
CA GLY A 209 12.14 -9.64 33.56
C GLY A 209 13.23 -10.37 34.36
N LYS A 210 13.81 -11.45 33.83
CA LYS A 210 14.92 -12.19 34.46
C LYS A 210 16.29 -11.75 33.92
N LYS A 211 16.35 -10.90 32.89
CA LYS A 211 17.62 -10.40 32.34
C LYS A 211 18.24 -9.40 33.31
N ASN A 212 19.54 -9.52 33.52
CA ASN A 212 20.29 -8.89 34.60
C ASN A 212 20.24 -7.35 34.57
N ASN A 213 20.14 -6.78 33.37
CA ASN A 213 20.12 -5.33 33.13
C ASN A 213 18.75 -4.83 32.67
N VAL A 214 17.69 -5.66 32.71
CA VAL A 214 16.36 -5.27 32.26
C VAL A 214 15.44 -5.01 33.45
N LYS A 215 14.80 -3.84 33.47
CA LYS A 215 13.71 -3.50 34.39
C LYS A 215 12.44 -3.29 33.59
N ILE A 216 11.40 -4.07 33.85
CA ILE A 216 10.09 -3.89 33.19
C ILE A 216 9.15 -3.23 34.18
N ILE A 217 8.57 -2.10 33.80
CA ILE A 217 7.61 -1.35 34.57
C ILE A 217 6.26 -1.47 33.87
N PHE A 218 5.26 -2.00 34.57
CA PHE A 218 3.91 -2.12 34.04
C PHE A 218 3.12 -0.83 34.29
N GLY A 219 2.54 -0.25 33.24
CA GLY A 219 1.67 0.92 33.31
C GLY A 219 1.92 1.92 32.18
N ARG A 220 1.06 2.93 32.09
CA ARG A 220 1.28 4.07 31.19
C ARG A 220 2.43 4.90 31.73
N TRP A 221 3.30 5.41 30.86
CA TRP A 221 4.50 6.14 31.28
C TRP A 221 4.20 7.33 32.20
N GLN A 222 3.08 8.02 31.99
CA GLN A 222 2.66 9.15 32.83
C GLN A 222 2.40 8.73 34.28
N ASP A 223 1.90 7.51 34.49
CA ASP A 223 1.49 7.02 35.79
C ASP A 223 2.67 6.41 36.57
N VAL A 224 3.78 6.11 35.87
CA VAL A 224 4.94 5.41 36.45
C VAL A 224 6.20 6.27 36.51
N LEU A 225 6.09 7.59 36.29
CA LEU A 225 7.21 8.53 36.35
C LEU A 225 8.01 8.43 37.66
N SER A 226 7.34 8.29 38.81
CA SER A 226 8.00 8.12 40.12
C SER A 226 8.86 6.85 40.23
N GLN A 227 8.60 5.84 39.39
CA GLN A 227 9.38 4.60 39.32
C GLN A 227 10.58 4.72 38.36
N LEU A 228 10.61 5.77 37.54
CA LEU A 228 11.70 6.12 36.62
C LEU A 228 12.73 7.06 37.26
N GLU A 229 12.36 7.81 38.31
CA GLU A 229 13.24 8.73 39.05
C GLU A 229 14.41 8.04 39.77
N SER A 230 14.47 6.70 39.74
CA SER A 230 15.54 5.89 40.31
C SER A 230 16.59 5.41 39.27
N LEU A 231 16.63 6.00 38.07
CA LEU A 231 17.49 5.58 36.95
C LEU A 231 18.82 6.34 36.86
#